data_AF-A0A0E9XCN7-F1
#
_entry.id   AF-A0A0E9XCN7-F1
#
_cell.length_a   1.000
_cell.length_b   1.000
_cell.length_c   1.000
_cell.angle_alpha   90.00
_cell.angle_beta   90.00
_cell.angle_gamma   90.00
#
_symmetry.space_group_name_H-M   'P 1'
#
loop_
_entity.id
_entity.type
_entity.pdbx_description
1 polymer ?
#
loop_
_entity_poly.entity_id
_entity_poly.type
_entity_poly.pdbx_seq_one_letter_code
_entity_poly.pdbx_strand_id
1 'polypeptide(L)'
;MDIPHVILLTKVDQVCKAVEADVQYVYRSRIVKERVHKAAELMGLPMSFVLPVKNYSSELSVNCNTDILLLSALNCILHSISDGFDDYTSS
;
A
#
# COMPACT_ATOMS: atom_id res chain seq x y z
N MET A 1 -5.89 21.69 10.00
CA MET A 1 -6.53 20.78 9.05
C MET A 1 -5.44 20.07 8.31
N ASP A 2 -5.32 18.77 8.50
CA ASP A 2 -4.35 17.93 7.82
C ASP A 2 -5.07 17.17 6.71
N ILE A 3 -4.49 17.13 5.51
CA ILE A 3 -5.07 16.36 4.39
C ILE A 3 -4.69 14.89 4.65
N PRO A 4 -5.62 13.92 4.56
CA PRO A 4 -5.25 12.52 4.68
C PRO A 4 -4.36 12.10 3.51
N HIS A 5 -3.17 11.58 3.82
CA HIS A 5 -2.20 11.11 2.83
C HIS A 5 -2.13 9.58 2.86
N VAL A 6 -2.16 8.94 1.69
CA VAL A 6 -1.87 7.51 1.53
C VAL A 6 -0.95 7.33 0.32
N ILE A 7 0.13 6.59 0.48
CA ILE A 7 1.11 6.32 -0.58
C ILE A 7 0.94 4.88 -1.04
N LEU A 8 0.64 4.68 -2.32
CA LEU A 8 0.59 3.35 -2.93
C LEU A 8 1.93 3.02 -3.58
N LEU A 9 2.65 2.05 -3.02
CA LEU A 9 3.87 1.51 -3.63
C LEU A 9 3.46 0.38 -4.60
N THR A 10 3.34 0.70 -5.87
CA THR A 10 2.89 -0.23 -6.91
C THR A 10 4.01 -1.11 -7.47
N LYS A 11 3.62 -2.14 -8.24
CA LYS A 11 4.54 -3.06 -8.94
C LYS A 11 5.51 -3.80 -8.00
N VAL A 12 5.02 -4.17 -6.81
CA VAL A 12 5.82 -4.84 -5.78
C VAL A 12 6.33 -6.23 -6.21
N ASP A 13 5.62 -6.85 -7.14
CA ASP A 13 6.00 -8.08 -7.85
C ASP A 13 7.27 -7.90 -8.71
N GLN A 14 7.56 -6.70 -9.17
CA GLN A 14 8.76 -6.42 -9.99
C GLN A 14 9.99 -6.07 -9.14
N VAL A 15 9.84 -5.99 -7.81
CA VAL A 15 10.91 -5.57 -6.90
C VAL A 15 11.90 -6.71 -6.63
N CYS A 16 11.43 -7.96 -6.58
CA CYS A 16 12.29 -9.12 -6.42
C CYS A 16 11.58 -10.42 -6.83
N LYS A 17 12.37 -11.43 -7.25
CA LYS A 17 11.87 -12.73 -7.73
C LYS A 17 10.98 -13.48 -6.73
N ALA A 18 11.22 -13.31 -5.44
CA ALA A 18 10.40 -13.96 -4.41
C ALA A 18 8.95 -13.44 -4.43
N VAL A 19 8.77 -12.13 -4.60
CA VAL A 19 7.44 -11.51 -4.65
C VAL A 19 6.79 -11.67 -6.02
N GLU A 20 7.60 -11.69 -7.08
CA GLU A 20 7.17 -12.06 -8.44
C GLU A 20 6.55 -13.45 -8.47
N ALA A 21 7.23 -14.43 -7.85
CA ALA A 21 6.77 -15.80 -7.77
C ALA A 21 5.54 -15.94 -6.87
N ASP A 22 5.51 -15.22 -5.73
CA ASP A 22 4.35 -15.21 -4.84
C ASP A 22 4.21 -13.91 -4.05
N VAL A 23 3.10 -13.24 -4.30
CA VAL A 23 2.70 -11.96 -3.69
C VAL A 23 2.57 -12.08 -2.16
N GLN A 24 2.39 -13.27 -1.60
CA GLN A 24 2.36 -13.45 -0.13
C GLN A 24 3.65 -12.98 0.56
N TYR A 25 4.78 -12.92 -0.18
CA TYR A 25 6.05 -12.48 0.37
C TYR A 25 6.22 -10.96 0.42
N VAL A 26 5.25 -10.16 -0.03
CA VAL A 26 5.32 -8.68 -0.03
C VAL A 26 5.79 -8.12 1.32
N TYR A 27 5.14 -8.53 2.42
CA TYR A 27 5.48 -8.04 3.77
C TYR A 27 6.66 -8.77 4.43
N ARG A 28 7.15 -9.86 3.83
CA ARG A 28 8.31 -10.64 4.33
C ARG A 28 9.60 -10.27 3.60
N SER A 29 9.51 -9.69 2.41
CA SER A 29 10.66 -9.33 1.59
C SER A 29 11.39 -8.12 2.17
N ARG A 30 12.67 -8.31 2.50
CA ARG A 30 13.55 -7.23 2.94
C ARG A 30 13.66 -6.11 1.89
N ILE A 31 13.69 -6.48 0.61
CA ILE A 31 13.82 -5.51 -0.49
C ILE A 31 12.55 -4.65 -0.57
N VAL A 32 11.36 -5.23 -0.39
CA VAL A 32 10.11 -4.47 -0.34
C VAL A 32 10.10 -3.52 0.88
N LYS A 33 10.52 -4.00 2.05
CA LYS A 33 10.65 -3.15 3.25
C LYS A 33 11.58 -1.95 3.02
N GLU A 34 12.71 -2.15 2.36
CA GLU A 34 13.64 -1.07 2.01
C GLU A 34 13.02 -0.08 1.01
N ARG A 35 12.18 -0.53 0.06
CA ARG A 35 11.44 0.36 -0.85
C ARG A 35 10.36 1.15 -0.12
N VAL A 36 9.64 0.53 0.81
CA VAL A 36 8.66 1.19 1.68
C VAL A 36 9.33 2.29 2.50
N HIS A 37 10.47 2.00 3.12
CA HIS A 37 11.24 3.00 3.89
C HIS A 37 11.65 4.18 3.02
N LYS A 38 12.22 3.92 1.85
CA LYS A 38 12.66 4.98 0.93
C LYS A 38 11.51 5.85 0.43
N ALA A 39 10.34 5.26 0.15
CA ALA A 39 9.15 6.00 -0.25
C ALA A 39 8.65 6.90 0.89
N ALA A 40 8.64 6.38 2.13
CA ALA A 40 8.27 7.14 3.32
C ALA A 40 9.22 8.34 3.54
N GLU A 41 10.54 8.11 3.47
CA GLU A 41 11.56 9.16 3.58
C GLU A 41 11.41 10.24 2.50
N LEU A 42 11.19 9.83 1.24
CA LEU A 42 11.02 10.77 0.13
C LEU A 42 9.80 11.68 0.30
N MET A 43 8.74 11.15 0.91
CA MET A 43 7.49 11.87 1.12
C MET A 43 7.45 12.61 2.46
N GLY A 44 8.46 12.44 3.32
CA GLY A 44 8.47 13.01 4.67
C GLY A 44 7.38 12.46 5.58
N LEU A 45 6.89 11.24 5.31
CA LEU A 45 5.77 10.61 6.02
C LEU A 45 6.23 9.33 6.74
N PRO A 46 5.50 8.88 7.78
CA PRO A 46 5.79 7.60 8.42
C PRO A 46 5.60 6.42 7.46
N MET A 47 6.34 5.33 7.68
CA MET A 47 6.20 4.09 6.87
C MET A 47 4.78 3.51 6.88
N SER A 48 4.00 3.75 7.92
CA SER A 48 2.60 3.29 8.01
C SER A 48 1.69 3.88 6.94
N PHE A 49 2.11 4.97 6.28
CA PHE A 49 1.36 5.62 5.21
C PHE A 49 1.65 4.99 3.84
N VAL A 50 2.62 4.07 3.75
CA VAL A 50 3.05 3.45 2.49
C VAL A 50 2.50 2.03 2.41
N LEU A 51 1.59 1.81 1.47
CA LEU A 51 0.93 0.53 1.25
C LEU A 51 1.50 -0.14 0.00
N PRO A 52 2.24 -1.26 0.15
CA PRO A 52 2.70 -2.05 -0.99
C PRO A 52 1.52 -2.77 -1.65
N VAL A 53 1.36 -2.57 -2.97
CA VAL A 53 0.28 -3.17 -3.76
C VAL A 53 0.81 -3.77 -5.06
N LYS A 54 0.22 -4.90 -5.45
CA LYS A 54 0.31 -5.40 -6.83
C LYS A 54 -0.95 -4.97 -7.58
N ASN A 55 -0.79 -4.38 -8.75
CA ASN A 55 -1.91 -4.03 -9.62
C ASN A 55 -2.14 -5.16 -10.61
N TYR A 56 -3.40 -5.40 -10.98
CA TYR A 56 -3.71 -6.14 -12.20
C TYR A 56 -3.40 -5.25 -13.39
N SER A 57 -2.45 -5.66 -14.23
CA SER A 57 -2.10 -4.90 -15.44
C SER A 57 -2.17 -5.72 -16.71
N SER A 58 -1.82 -7.01 -16.63
CA SER A 58 -1.78 -7.90 -17.79
C SER A 58 -2.36 -9.28 -17.49
N GLU A 59 -2.60 -9.57 -16.22
CA GLU A 59 -3.21 -10.81 -15.76
C GLU A 59 -4.72 -10.80 -16.04
N LEU A 60 -5.21 -11.93 -16.54
CA LEU A 60 -6.63 -12.15 -16.83
C LEU A 60 -7.35 -12.91 -15.70
N SER A 61 -6.59 -13.55 -14.81
CA SER A 61 -7.12 -14.28 -13.66
C SER A 61 -6.93 -13.51 -12.36
N VAL A 62 -7.94 -13.61 -11.51
CA VAL A 62 -7.89 -13.09 -10.14
C VAL A 62 -6.96 -13.93 -9.27
N ASN A 63 -6.29 -13.27 -8.33
CA ASN A 63 -5.39 -13.86 -7.36
C ASN A 63 -5.74 -13.33 -5.96
N CYS A 64 -6.06 -14.24 -5.04
CA CYS A 64 -6.51 -13.89 -3.70
C CYS A 64 -5.51 -13.02 -2.92
N ASN A 65 -4.20 -13.28 -3.03
CA ASN A 65 -3.19 -12.47 -2.33
C ASN A 65 -3.12 -11.06 -2.90
N THR A 66 -3.23 -10.90 -4.22
CA THR A 66 -3.34 -9.59 -4.88
C THR A 66 -4.60 -8.85 -4.44
N ASP A 67 -5.75 -9.54 -4.41
CA ASP A 67 -7.03 -8.96 -4.00
C ASP A 67 -6.97 -8.49 -2.54
N ILE A 68 -6.38 -9.28 -1.64
CA ILE A 68 -6.18 -8.90 -0.24
C ILE A 68 -5.37 -7.60 -0.15
N LEU A 69 -4.28 -7.45 -0.92
CA LEU A 69 -3.48 -6.22 -0.90
C LEU A 69 -4.28 -5.02 -1.42
N LEU A 70 -4.97 -5.17 -2.54
CA LEU A 70 -5.77 -4.09 -3.13
C LEU A 70 -6.93 -3.66 -2.24
N LEU A 71 -7.68 -4.62 -1.70
CA LEU A 71 -8.80 -4.36 -0.80
C LEU A 71 -8.32 -3.74 0.52
N SER A 72 -7.17 -4.17 1.04
CA SER A 72 -6.56 -3.55 2.23
C SER A 72 -6.19 -2.09 1.96
N ALA A 73 -5.63 -1.79 0.77
CA ALA A 73 -5.30 -0.42 0.40
C ALA A 73 -6.54 0.46 0.25
N LEU A 74 -7.59 -0.04 -0.41
CA LEU A 74 -8.87 0.66 -0.52
C LEU A 74 -9.51 0.90 0.85
N ASN A 75 -9.50 -0.09 1.75
CA ASN A 75 -10.02 0.06 3.10
C ASN A 75 -9.25 1.11 3.90
N CYS A 76 -7.93 1.16 3.74
CA CYS A 76 -7.10 2.17 4.39
C CYS A 76 -7.42 3.58 3.86
N ILE A 77 -7.56 3.76 2.54
CA ILE A 77 -7.96 5.04 1.93
C ILE A 77 -9.31 5.51 2.48
N LEU A 78 -10.31 4.61 2.54
CA LEU A 78 -11.63 4.94 3.06
C LEU A 78 -11.59 5.34 4.54
N HIS A 79 -10.83 4.60 5.37
CA HIS A 79 -10.64 4.95 6.78
C HIS A 79 -9.94 6.30 6.94
N SER A 80 -8.86 6.57 6.20
CA SER A 80 -8.15 7.85 6.29
C SER A 80 -9.03 9.04 5.92
N ILE A 81 -9.98 8.84 5.02
CA ILE A 81 -10.98 9.86 4.66
C ILE A 81 -11.99 10.04 5.79
N SER A 82 -12.52 8.94 6.35
CA SER A 82 -13.49 8.97 7.45
C SER A 82 -12.93 9.64 8.71
N ASP A 83 -11.72 9.26 9.12
CA ASP A 83 -11.03 9.85 10.28
C ASP A 83 -10.85 11.35 10.07
N GLY A 84 -10.51 11.76 8.85
CA GLY A 84 -10.46 13.16 8.46
C GLY A 84 -11.79 13.88 8.68
N PHE A 85 -12.93 13.27 8.30
CA PHE A 85 -14.28 13.82 8.45
C PHE A 85 -14.76 13.94 9.90
N ASP A 86 -14.39 13.00 10.77
CA ASP A 86 -14.79 13.06 12.19
C ASP A 86 -14.15 14.26 12.92
N ASP A 87 -12.92 14.63 12.53
CA ASP A 87 -12.26 15.85 13.01
C ASP A 87 -13.00 17.14 12.55
N TYR A 88 -13.65 17.12 11.36
CA TYR A 88 -14.45 18.26 10.89
C TYR A 88 -15.78 18.41 11.64
N THR A 89 -16.40 17.32 12.09
CA THR A 89 -17.72 17.36 12.76
C THR A 89 -17.64 17.59 14.27
N SER A 90 -16.46 17.38 14.86
CA SER A 90 -16.18 17.61 16.28
C SER A 90 -15.68 19.04 16.59
N SER A 91 -15.65 19.93 15.59
CA SER A 91 -15.18 21.32 15.69
C SER A 91 -16.30 22.34 15.56
#